data_AF-A0A533SUN6-F1
#
_entry.id   AF-A0A533SUN6-F1
#
_cell.length_a   1.000
_cell.length_b   1.000
_cell.length_c   1.000
_cell.angle_alpha   90.00
_cell.angle_beta   90.00
_cell.angle_gamma   90.00
#
_symmetry.space_group_name_H-M   'P 1'
#
loop_
_entity.id
_entity.type
_entity.pdbx_description
1 polymer ?
#
loop_
_entity_poly.entity_id
_entity_poly.type
_entity_poly.pdbx_seq_one_letter_code
_entity_poly.pdbx_strand_id
1 'polypeptide(L)' 'MQLETAMMDPTFALAPWVVFLPVIGLVLNLLVGKRLGEKGIGAIASLASGGAFGVAVALALALARQPEGASVPLLNWFT' A
#
# COMPACT_ATOMS: atom_id res chain seq x y z
N MET A 1 12.92 4.86 20.55
CA MET A 1 13.15 4.64 19.11
C MET A 1 13.43 3.16 18.81
N GLN A 2 14.64 2.60 19.02
CA GLN A 2 14.89 1.16 18.72
C GLN A 2 14.12 0.15 19.59
N LEU A 3 13.75 0.52 20.83
CA LEU A 3 13.00 -0.34 21.75
C LEU A 3 11.50 -0.44 21.40
N GLU A 4 10.91 0.61 20.84
CA GLU A 4 9.49 0.67 20.43
C GLU A 4 9.24 -0.09 19.12
N THR A 5 10.19 -0.02 18.18
CA THR A 5 10.18 -0.82 16.94
C THR A 5 10.28 -2.32 17.20
N ALA A 6 10.71 -2.75 18.39
CA ALA A 6 10.70 -4.15 18.79
C ALA A 6 9.33 -4.62 19.32
N MET A 7 8.39 -3.70 19.59
CA MET A 7 7.07 -3.99 20.18
C MET A 7 5.94 -3.96 19.16
N MET A 8 6.05 -3.13 18.11
CA MET A 8 5.03 -2.97 17.08
C MET A 8 5.21 -3.99 15.96
N ASP A 9 4.12 -4.60 15.49
CA ASP A 9 4.17 -5.52 14.34
C ASP A 9 4.70 -4.76 13.11
N PRO A 10 5.85 -5.15 12.52
CA PRO A 10 6.44 -4.44 11.39
C PRO A 10 5.54 -4.41 10.15
N THR A 11 4.52 -5.27 10.10
CA THR A 11 3.50 -5.29 9.03
C THR A 11 2.76 -3.95 8.93
N PHE A 12 2.59 -3.20 10.02
CA PHE A 12 1.95 -1.88 9.97
C PHE A 12 2.69 -0.87 9.09
N ALA A 13 4.01 -1.02 8.91
CA ALA A 13 4.79 -0.18 7.99
C ALA A 13 4.35 -0.35 6.52
N LEU A 14 3.54 -1.36 6.20
CA LEU A 14 2.96 -1.55 4.88
C LEU A 14 1.76 -0.64 4.59
N ALA A 15 1.19 0.03 5.59
CA ALA A 15 -0.01 0.87 5.43
C ALA A 15 0.05 1.87 4.25
N PRO A 16 1.16 2.58 4.00
CA PRO A 16 1.26 3.50 2.86
C PRO A 16 1.12 2.82 1.49
N TRP A 17 1.50 1.55 1.38
CA TRP A 17 1.48 0.82 0.12
C TRP A 17 0.07 0.50 -0.39
N VAL A 18 -0.94 0.56 0.48
CA VAL A 18 -2.36 0.53 0.06
C VAL A 18 -2.67 1.68 -0.91
N VAL A 19 -2.01 2.83 -0.75
CA VAL A 19 -2.18 4.01 -1.62
C VAL A 19 -1.13 4.04 -2.73
N PHE A 20 0.13 3.72 -2.44
CA PHE A 20 1.18 3.78 -3.45
C PHE A 20 0.99 2.77 -4.58
N LEU A 21 0.51 1.55 -4.31
CA LEU A 21 0.31 0.55 -5.37
C LEU A 21 -0.71 1.00 -6.44
N PRO A 22 -1.92 1.48 -6.10
CA PRO A 22 -2.85 2.05 -7.07
C PRO A 22 -2.31 3.28 -7.77
N VAL A 23 -1.61 4.18 -7.06
CA VAL A 23 -1.01 5.38 -7.67
C VAL A 23 0.06 5.00 -8.70
N ILE A 24 0.92 4.02 -8.39
CA ILE A 24 1.90 3.49 -9.35
C ILE A 24 1.18 2.87 -10.55
N GLY A 25 0.14 2.06 -10.34
CA GLY A 25 -0.67 1.49 -11.42
C GLY A 25 -1.30 2.55 -12.32
N LEU A 26 -1.81 3.63 -11.73
CA LEU A 26 -2.33 4.79 -12.45
C LEU A 26 -1.23 5.48 -13.27
N VAL A 27 -0.08 5.80 -12.66
CA VAL A 27 1.04 6.45 -13.34
C VAL A 27 1.54 5.60 -14.51
N LEU A 28 1.68 4.28 -14.33
CA LEU A 28 2.03 3.37 -15.41
C LEU A 28 1.02 3.40 -16.54
N ASN A 29 -0.27 3.36 -16.24
CA ASN A 29 -1.32 3.47 -17.26
C ASN A 29 -1.31 4.83 -17.99
N LEU A 30 -0.98 5.92 -17.30
CA LEU A 30 -0.83 7.23 -17.93
C LEU A 30 0.40 7.29 -18.87
N LEU A 31 1.52 6.69 -18.46
CA LEU A 31 2.78 6.72 -19.23
C LEU A 31 2.74 5.81 -20.46
N VAL A 32 2.27 4.57 -20.29
CA VAL A 32 2.38 3.52 -21.32
C VAL A 32 1.06 2.93 -21.78
N GLY A 33 -0.08 3.25 -21.13
CA GLY A 33 -1.37 2.62 -21.40
C GLY A 33 -1.81 2.73 -22.87
N LYS A 34 -1.52 3.86 -23.54
CA LYS A 34 -1.80 4.06 -24.97
C LYS A 34 -1.16 3.01 -25.89
N ARG A 35 -0.09 2.32 -25.45
CA ARG A 35 0.63 1.30 -26.22
C ARG A 35 0.24 -0.14 -25.88
N LEU A 36 -0.54 -0.36 -24.81
CA LEU A 36 -0.78 -1.69 -24.23
C LEU A 36 -2.14 -2.31 -24.59
N GLY A 37 -3.05 -1.52 -25.16
CA GLY A 37 -4.43 -1.94 -25.44
C GLY A 37 -5.24 -2.21 -24.16
N GLU A 38 -6.52 -2.54 -24.32
CA GLU A 38 -7.47 -2.68 -23.21
C GLU A 38 -7.05 -3.74 -22.18
N LYS A 39 -6.61 -4.91 -22.66
CA LYS A 39 -6.19 -6.01 -21.77
C LYS A 39 -4.97 -5.64 -20.93
N GLY A 40 -4.00 -4.92 -21.50
CA GLY A 40 -2.80 -4.50 -20.79
C GLY A 40 -3.09 -3.43 -19.74
N ILE A 41 -3.90 -2.42 -20.08
CA ILE A 41 -4.35 -1.39 -19.14
C ILE A 41 -5.12 -2.03 -17.98
N GLY A 42 -6.05 -2.94 -18.30
CA GLY A 42 -6.84 -3.66 -17.31
C GLY A 42 -5.99 -4.55 -16.41
N ALA A 43 -4.97 -5.22 -16.96
CA ALA A 43 -4.04 -6.02 -16.18
C ALA A 43 -3.24 -5.17 -15.18
N ILE A 44 -2.69 -4.03 -15.61
CA ILE A 44 -1.96 -3.11 -14.71
C ILE A 44 -2.86 -2.62 -13.59
N ALA A 45 -4.07 -2.14 -13.93
CA ALA A 45 -5.01 -1.63 -12.93
C ALA A 45 -5.45 -2.72 -11.94
N SER A 46 -5.71 -3.93 -12.43
CA SER A 46 -6.11 -5.07 -11.62
C SER A 46 -4.98 -5.55 -10.71
N LEU A 47 -3.74 -5.63 -11.20
CA LEU A 47 -2.58 -6.01 -10.39
C LEU A 47 -2.28 -4.97 -9.32
N ALA A 48 -2.35 -3.68 -9.63
CA ALA A 48 -2.17 -2.61 -8.67
C ALA A 48 -3.24 -2.67 -7.55
N SER A 49 -4.51 -2.83 -7.92
CA SER A 49 -5.62 -2.93 -6.97
C SER A 49 -5.58 -4.22 -6.15
N GLY A 50 -5.26 -5.34 -6.79
CA GLY A 50 -5.09 -6.65 -6.14
C GLY A 50 -3.91 -6.67 -5.17
N GLY A 51 -2.80 -6.01 -5.52
CA GLY A 51 -1.67 -5.80 -4.62
C GLY A 51 -2.06 -4.98 -3.39
N ALA A 52 -2.78 -3.87 -3.59
CA ALA A 52 -3.29 -3.05 -2.48
C ALA A 52 -4.23 -3.85 -1.56
N PHE A 53 -5.10 -4.69 -2.15
CA PHE A 53 -5.94 -5.61 -1.40
C PHE A 53 -5.12 -6.63 -0.58
N GLY A 54 -4.09 -7.22 -1.18
CA GLY A 54 -3.18 -8.12 -0.47
C GLY A 54 -2.50 -7.45 0.72
N VAL A 55 -2.05 -6.21 0.57
CA VAL A 55 -1.52 -5.40 1.68
C VAL A 55 -2.59 -5.16 2.75
N ALA A 56 -3.82 -4.83 2.37
CA ALA A 56 -4.92 -4.63 3.30
C ALA A 56 -5.23 -5.89 4.13
N VAL A 57 -5.19 -7.08 3.50
CA VAL A 57 -5.34 -8.36 4.21
C VAL A 57 -4.20 -8.59 5.20
N ALA A 58 -2.95 -8.31 4.82
CA ALA A 58 -1.82 -8.43 5.74
C ALA A 58 -1.98 -7.50 6.95
N LEU A 59 -2.41 -6.26 6.72
CA LEU A 59 -2.68 -5.29 7.78
C LEU A 59 -3.84 -5.72 8.68
N ALA A 60 -4.91 -6.31 8.12
CA ALA A 60 -6.01 -6.85 8.91
C ALA A 60 -5.55 -7.99 9.83
N LEU A 61 -4.68 -8.88 9.34
CA LEU A 61 -4.09 -9.95 10.14
C LEU A 61 -3.14 -9.42 11.23
N ALA A 62 -2.42 -8.33 10.97
CA ALA A 62 -1.60 -7.68 11.98
C ALA A 62 -2.46 -7.02 13.06
N LEU A 63 -3.51 -6.30 12.66
CA LEU A 63 -4.47 -5.66 13.58
C LEU A 63 -5.21 -6.69 14.45
N ALA A 64 -5.52 -7.87 13.91
CA ALA A 64 -6.10 -8.96 14.69
C ALA A 64 -5.17 -9.46 15.82
N ARG A 65 -3.85 -9.28 15.69
CA ARG A 65 -2.84 -9.64 16.71
C ARG A 65 -2.51 -8.49 17.66
N GLN A 66 -2.56 -7.25 17.16
CA GLN A 66 -2.29 -6.00 17.89
C GLN A 66 -3.44 -5.01 17.68
N PRO A 67 -4.56 -5.14 18.44
CA PRO A 67 -5.79 -4.39 18.21
C PRO A 67 -5.67 -2.87 18.40
N GLU A 68 -4.68 -2.42 19.17
CA GLU A 68 -4.31 -1.02 19.34
C GLU A 68 -3.82 -0.37 18.04
N GLY A 69 -3.38 -1.17 17.08
CA GLY A 69 -2.89 -0.70 15.79
C GLY A 69 -1.63 0.15 15.91
N ALA A 70 -1.41 0.99 14.91
CA ALA A 70 -0.21 1.81 14.81
C ALA A 70 -0.48 3.10 14.05
N SER A 71 0.16 4.18 14.50
CA SER A 71 0.26 5.41 13.73
C SER A 71 1.54 5.39 12.89
N VAL A 72 1.39 5.46 11.56
CA VAL A 72 2.52 5.50 10.62
C VAL A 72 2.58 6.90 9.99
N PRO A 73 3.26 7.87 10.62
CA PRO A 73 3.37 9.22 10.07
C PRO A 73 4.20 9.19 8.78
N LEU A 74 3.66 9.79 7.72
CA LEU A 74 4.31 9.83 6.41
C LEU A 74 5.20 11.05 6.22
N LEU A 75 4.63 12.23 6.46
CA LEU A 75 5.30 13.51 6.29
C LEU A 75 4.60 14.53 7.19
N ASN A 76 5.35 15.48 7.74
CA ASN A 76 4.76 16.67 8.33
C ASN A 76 4.40 17.66 7.22
N TRP A 77 3.10 17.91 7.00
CA TRP A 77 2.65 18.78 5.91
C TRP A 77 2.91 20.27 6.24
N PHE A 78 2.59 20.71 7.46
CA PHE A 78 2.77 22.09 7.91
C PHE A 78 3.46 22.10 9.28
N THR A 79 4.25 23.15 9.57
CA THR A 79 4.91 23.36 10.86
C THR A 79 4.25 24.50 11.61
#